data_AF-A0A386ZLI0-F1
#
_entry.id   AF-A0A386ZLI0-F1
#
_cell.length_a   1.000
_cell.length_b   1.000
_cell.length_c   1.000
_cell.angle_alpha   90.00
_cell.angle_beta   90.00
_cell.angle_gamma   90.00
#
_symmetry.space_group_name_H-M   'P 1'
#
loop_
_entity.id
_entity.type
_entity.pdbx_description
1 polymer ?
#
loop_
_entity_poly.entity_id
_entity_poly.type
_entity_poly.pdbx_seq_one_letter_code
_entity_poly.pdbx_strand_id
1 'polypeptide(L)'
;MTTDHLDRWNAHEAAAEAMIPIIGKLYRDKGVTILLHSRSLVNKSVISILRTHRFARQIAGEELSIDETLPFLEALNGLDLGPSKIDLGRLVMAYRADERGLSVPEFTADVLADITGGNKAQAQGPRDVVLYGFGRIGRLVARLLIEKVGSGNGLHLRAVVVRKGGAEDLVKRASLLRRDSVHGQFNGTIKVDAENSAIIANGNVIRFIYSDDPAAIDYTDYNIHDAILIDNTGKWRDRAGLEKHLRPGIAKVVLTAPGKGDVPNIVHGVNHRELDLSQQIFSCASCTTNAIVPPLKAMEDEFGIVRGHVETVHSFTNDQNLLDNYHKSDRRGRSAPFNLVLTETGAQSAVKKAMPDFQAKITGSSIRVPTPDVSVAILNLQLRRETTREEVLEYLRGMSLAGPLSRNLDFTAATDVVSSDFIGSRAASIVDANATIVDGDTAILYLWYDNEFGYSCQVVRTVQYISGIEYPTYPALGEDVLVAAG
;
A
#
# COMPACT_ATOMS: atom_id res chain seq x y z
N MET A 1 2.55 6.95 -43.07
CA MET A 1 2.82 7.63 -41.78
C MET A 1 1.82 7.26 -40.68
N THR A 2 0.59 6.84 -40.98
CA THR A 2 -0.38 6.34 -39.98
C THR A 2 -0.29 4.84 -39.69
N THR A 3 0.30 4.05 -40.60
CA THR A 3 0.44 2.58 -40.48
C THR A 3 1.47 2.19 -39.42
N ASP A 4 2.68 2.75 -39.46
CA ASP A 4 3.80 2.30 -38.60
C ASP A 4 3.53 2.47 -37.09
N HIS A 5 2.83 3.54 -36.71
CA HIS A 5 2.44 3.76 -35.30
C HIS A 5 1.38 2.77 -34.84
N LEU A 6 0.40 2.46 -35.70
CA LEU A 6 -0.65 1.50 -35.39
C LEU A 6 -0.10 0.07 -35.41
N ASP A 7 0.79 -0.25 -36.36
CA ASP A 7 1.45 -1.54 -36.46
C ASP A 7 2.33 -1.80 -35.22
N ARG A 8 3.09 -0.79 -34.78
CA ARG A 8 3.85 -0.88 -33.51
C ARG A 8 2.94 -1.03 -32.30
N TRP A 9 1.83 -0.30 -32.25
CA TRP A 9 0.84 -0.45 -31.18
C TRP A 9 0.27 -1.88 -31.15
N ASN A 10 -0.14 -2.42 -32.29
CA ASN A 10 -0.69 -3.77 -32.42
C ASN A 10 0.36 -4.84 -32.00
N ALA A 11 1.63 -4.64 -32.37
CA ALA A 11 2.72 -5.53 -31.95
C ALA A 11 2.92 -5.50 -30.43
N HIS A 12 2.94 -4.31 -29.82
CA HIS A 12 3.01 -4.18 -28.37
C HIS A 12 1.79 -4.79 -27.67
N GLU A 13 0.60 -4.66 -28.25
CA GLU A 13 -0.64 -5.26 -27.75
C GLU A 13 -0.54 -6.79 -27.73
N ALA A 14 -0.10 -7.39 -28.83
CA ALA A 14 0.14 -8.83 -28.93
C ALA A 14 1.20 -9.33 -27.93
N ALA A 15 2.28 -8.56 -27.73
CA ALA A 15 3.30 -8.88 -26.72
C ALA A 15 2.70 -8.86 -25.30
N ALA A 16 1.91 -7.83 -24.96
CA ALA A 16 1.24 -7.74 -23.67
C ALA A 16 0.22 -8.86 -23.45
N GLU A 17 -0.49 -9.30 -24.49
CA GLU A 17 -1.36 -10.48 -24.45
C GLU A 17 -0.56 -11.75 -24.12
N ALA A 18 0.62 -11.94 -24.74
CA ALA A 18 1.50 -13.08 -24.47
C ALA A 18 2.06 -13.08 -23.04
N MET A 19 2.28 -11.91 -22.43
CA MET A 19 2.75 -11.81 -21.04
C MET A 19 1.72 -12.32 -20.01
N ILE A 20 0.42 -12.08 -20.23
CA ILE A 20 -0.65 -12.39 -19.28
C ILE A 20 -0.66 -13.86 -18.82
N PRO A 21 -0.66 -14.88 -19.70
CA PRO A 21 -0.68 -16.28 -19.26
C PRO A 21 0.57 -16.65 -18.47
N ILE A 22 1.75 -16.12 -18.84
CA ILE A 22 3.01 -16.38 -18.15
C ILE A 22 2.97 -15.79 -16.73
N ILE A 23 2.61 -14.51 -16.61
CA ILE A 23 2.46 -13.83 -15.31
C ILE A 23 1.46 -14.59 -14.43
N GLY A 24 0.31 -14.96 -14.98
CA GLY A 24 -0.72 -15.69 -14.25
C GLY A 24 -0.25 -17.05 -13.75
N LYS A 25 0.51 -17.80 -14.56
CA LYS A 25 1.08 -19.09 -14.20
C LYS A 25 2.14 -18.95 -13.10
N LEU A 26 3.09 -18.02 -13.27
CA LEU A 26 4.12 -17.72 -12.26
C LEU A 26 3.51 -17.34 -10.91
N TYR A 27 2.46 -16.52 -10.93
CA TYR A 27 1.78 -16.07 -9.70
C TYR A 27 1.02 -17.19 -9.00
N ARG A 28 0.25 -18.00 -9.73
CA ARG A 28 -0.58 -19.07 -9.12
C ARG A 28 0.23 -20.31 -8.74
N ASP A 29 1.15 -20.73 -9.59
CA ASP A 29 1.81 -22.03 -9.44
C ASP A 29 3.10 -21.91 -8.62
N LYS A 30 3.83 -20.80 -8.77
CA LYS A 30 5.14 -20.58 -8.13
C LYS A 30 5.11 -19.51 -7.03
N GLY A 31 4.00 -18.79 -6.86
CA GLY A 31 3.93 -17.67 -5.91
C GLY A 31 4.83 -16.49 -6.30
N VAL A 32 5.20 -16.38 -7.57
CA VAL A 32 6.10 -15.34 -8.09
C VAL A 32 5.29 -14.14 -8.54
N THR A 33 5.53 -12.98 -7.92
CA THR A 33 4.89 -11.72 -8.32
C THR A 33 5.79 -10.97 -9.29
N ILE A 34 5.32 -10.79 -10.52
CA ILE A 34 6.04 -9.99 -11.52
C ILE A 34 5.75 -8.51 -11.32
N LEU A 35 6.82 -7.72 -11.22
CA LEU A 35 6.82 -6.28 -11.04
C LEU A 35 7.49 -5.59 -12.25
N LEU A 36 7.17 -4.32 -12.41
CA LEU A 36 7.89 -3.39 -13.27
C LEU A 36 8.04 -2.06 -12.52
N HIS A 37 9.27 -1.70 -12.14
CA HIS A 37 9.56 -0.55 -11.27
C HIS A 37 8.66 -0.52 -10.03
N SER A 38 8.68 -1.60 -9.25
CA SER A 38 7.88 -1.82 -8.03
C SER A 38 6.36 -1.93 -8.24
N ARG A 39 5.86 -1.82 -9.48
CA ARG A 39 4.43 -1.95 -9.81
C ARG A 39 4.09 -3.36 -10.28
N SER A 40 3.12 -3.99 -9.63
CA SER A 40 2.69 -5.36 -9.97
C SER A 40 1.97 -5.44 -11.32
N LEU A 41 2.41 -6.39 -12.16
CA LEU A 41 1.77 -6.75 -13.44
C LEU A 41 0.71 -7.86 -13.30
N VAL A 42 0.58 -8.45 -12.12
CA VAL A 42 -0.44 -9.48 -11.82
C VAL A 42 -1.86 -8.94 -11.99
N ASN A 43 -2.73 -9.73 -12.64
CA ASN A 43 -4.16 -9.43 -12.88
C ASN A 43 -4.39 -8.08 -13.59
N LYS A 44 -3.47 -7.67 -14.46
CA LYS A 44 -3.60 -6.47 -15.28
C LYS A 44 -4.16 -6.79 -16.67
N SER A 45 -4.93 -5.84 -17.21
CA SER A 45 -5.30 -5.87 -18.63
C SER A 45 -4.10 -5.54 -19.51
N VAL A 46 -4.18 -5.90 -20.78
CA VAL A 46 -3.21 -5.56 -21.84
C VAL A 46 -2.83 -4.08 -21.79
N ILE A 47 -3.84 -3.20 -21.84
CA ILE A 47 -3.64 -1.74 -21.76
C ILE A 47 -2.95 -1.31 -20.46
N SER A 48 -3.29 -1.94 -19.32
CA SER A 48 -2.63 -1.60 -18.06
C SER A 48 -1.17 -2.05 -18.01
N ILE A 49 -0.81 -3.15 -18.65
CA ILE A 49 0.59 -3.59 -18.79
C ILE A 49 1.36 -2.57 -19.64
N LEU A 50 0.82 -2.19 -20.80
CA LEU A 50 1.43 -1.18 -21.68
C LEU A 50 1.59 0.17 -21.01
N ARG A 51 0.57 0.63 -20.28
CA ARG A 51 0.65 1.88 -19.51
C ARG A 51 1.73 1.83 -18.44
N THR A 52 1.93 0.67 -17.80
CA THR A 52 3.00 0.51 -16.78
C THR A 52 4.39 0.60 -17.42
N HIS A 53 4.58 0.05 -18.62
CA HIS A 53 5.83 0.22 -19.39
C HIS A 53 6.06 1.68 -19.79
N ARG A 54 5.03 2.37 -20.28
CA ARG A 54 5.16 3.80 -20.62
C ARG A 54 5.46 4.67 -19.41
N PHE A 55 4.89 4.35 -18.25
CA PHE A 55 5.14 5.07 -17.01
C PHE A 55 6.61 4.99 -16.58
N ALA A 56 7.32 3.91 -16.91
CA ALA A 56 8.77 3.79 -16.67
C ALA A 56 9.56 4.98 -17.26
N ARG A 57 9.12 5.53 -18.40
CA ARG A 57 9.76 6.70 -19.03
C ARG A 57 9.73 7.95 -18.16
N GLN A 58 8.65 8.19 -17.42
CA GLN A 58 8.54 9.34 -16.52
C GLN A 58 9.46 9.21 -15.30
N ILE A 59 9.93 8.00 -15.04
CA ILE A 59 10.64 7.60 -13.85
C ILE A 59 12.13 7.40 -14.09
N ALA A 60 12.54 6.77 -15.19
CA ALA A 60 13.93 6.39 -15.47
C ALA A 60 14.55 7.20 -16.62
N GLY A 61 13.82 8.17 -17.20
CA GLY A 61 14.27 8.96 -18.35
C GLY A 61 14.22 8.22 -19.69
N GLU A 62 14.27 6.89 -19.68
CA GLU A 62 14.16 6.02 -20.86
C GLU A 62 12.88 5.18 -20.86
N GLU A 63 12.30 4.96 -22.03
CA GLU A 63 11.15 4.06 -22.21
C GLU A 63 11.65 2.61 -22.21
N LEU A 64 11.22 1.83 -21.22
CA LEU A 64 11.44 0.39 -21.20
C LEU A 64 10.39 -0.28 -22.10
N SER A 65 10.80 -0.74 -23.29
CA SER A 65 9.86 -1.35 -24.22
C SER A 65 9.36 -2.69 -23.71
N ILE A 66 8.13 -3.04 -24.06
CA ILE A 66 7.60 -4.38 -23.78
C ILE A 66 8.39 -5.47 -24.51
N ASP A 67 8.97 -5.14 -25.67
CA ASP A 67 9.82 -6.05 -26.43
C ASP A 67 11.12 -6.41 -25.68
N GLU A 68 11.56 -5.55 -24.77
CA GLU A 68 12.73 -5.80 -23.93
C GLU A 68 12.39 -6.65 -22.70
N THR A 69 11.17 -6.55 -22.17
CA THR A 69 10.77 -7.24 -20.93
C THR A 69 10.17 -8.61 -21.17
N LEU A 70 9.52 -8.84 -22.32
CA LEU A 70 8.90 -10.13 -22.66
C LEU A 70 9.94 -11.28 -22.68
N PRO A 71 11.14 -11.15 -23.29
CA PRO A 71 12.13 -12.23 -23.29
C PRO A 71 12.58 -12.65 -21.88
N PHE A 72 12.70 -11.70 -20.94
CA PHE A 72 12.99 -12.02 -19.54
C PHE A 72 11.83 -12.80 -18.91
N LEU A 73 10.60 -12.36 -19.14
CA LEU A 73 9.43 -13.06 -18.62
C LEU A 73 9.32 -14.50 -19.16
N GLU A 74 9.66 -14.73 -20.43
CA GLU A 74 9.73 -16.06 -21.02
C GLU A 74 10.82 -16.92 -20.37
N ALA A 75 12.01 -16.35 -20.13
CA ALA A 75 13.08 -17.03 -19.39
C ALA A 75 12.63 -17.44 -17.98
N LEU A 76 11.97 -16.54 -17.24
CA LEU A 76 11.41 -16.82 -15.90
C LEU A 76 10.40 -17.99 -15.90
N ASN A 77 9.62 -18.14 -16.96
CA ASN A 77 8.65 -19.23 -17.09
C ASN A 77 9.33 -20.61 -17.05
N GLY A 78 10.53 -20.71 -17.65
CA GLY A 78 11.35 -21.92 -17.71
C GLY A 78 12.10 -22.27 -16.42
N LEU A 79 12.29 -21.31 -15.52
CA LEU A 79 13.05 -21.52 -14.27
C LEU A 79 12.22 -22.16 -13.17
N ASP A 80 12.81 -23.06 -12.38
CA ASP A 80 12.18 -23.61 -11.17
C ASP A 80 12.26 -22.61 -10.00
N LEU A 81 11.46 -21.55 -10.06
CA LEU A 81 11.45 -20.45 -9.08
C LEU A 81 10.61 -20.78 -7.84
N GLY A 82 11.08 -20.34 -6.68
CA GLY A 82 10.30 -20.27 -5.44
C GLY A 82 9.52 -18.95 -5.29
N PRO A 83 8.65 -18.86 -4.26
CA PRO A 83 7.90 -17.63 -3.96
C PRO A 83 8.81 -16.41 -3.81
N SER A 84 8.60 -15.42 -4.67
CA SER A 84 9.47 -14.25 -4.78
C SER A 84 8.75 -13.09 -5.46
N LYS A 85 9.34 -11.89 -5.44
CA LYS A 85 8.96 -10.80 -6.35
C LYS A 85 10.10 -10.62 -7.34
N ILE A 86 9.78 -10.48 -8.63
CA ILE A 86 10.79 -10.26 -9.67
C ILE A 86 10.43 -9.01 -10.44
N ASP A 87 11.33 -8.03 -10.46
CA ASP A 87 11.15 -6.78 -11.18
C ASP A 87 11.83 -6.83 -12.54
N LEU A 88 11.04 -6.84 -13.62
CA LEU A 88 11.54 -6.91 -14.98
C LEU A 88 12.36 -5.67 -15.35
N GLY A 89 12.02 -4.50 -14.81
CA GLY A 89 12.77 -3.27 -15.08
C GLY A 89 14.18 -3.36 -14.50
N ARG A 90 14.30 -3.89 -13.27
CA ARG A 90 15.60 -4.13 -12.65
C ARG A 90 16.42 -5.20 -13.39
N LEU A 91 15.79 -6.27 -13.87
CA LEU A 91 16.46 -7.29 -14.67
C LEU A 91 17.03 -6.72 -15.96
N VAL A 92 16.24 -5.94 -16.70
CA VAL A 92 16.70 -5.32 -17.95
C VAL A 92 17.84 -4.34 -17.69
N MET A 93 17.73 -3.51 -16.65
CA MET A 93 18.80 -2.58 -16.27
C MET A 93 20.09 -3.32 -15.90
N ALA A 94 19.99 -4.37 -15.09
CA ALA A 94 21.14 -5.19 -14.71
C ALA A 94 21.77 -5.89 -15.92
N TYR A 95 20.95 -6.37 -16.86
CA TYR A 95 21.43 -7.00 -18.10
C TYR A 95 22.12 -5.99 -19.02
N ARG A 96 21.60 -4.77 -19.15
CA ARG A 96 22.25 -3.70 -19.94
C ARG A 96 23.63 -3.32 -19.39
N ALA A 97 23.83 -3.47 -18.08
CA ALA A 97 25.11 -3.22 -17.41
C ALA A 97 26.03 -4.44 -17.38
N ASP A 98 25.58 -5.60 -17.87
CA ASP A 98 26.33 -6.85 -17.82
C ASP A 98 27.28 -6.99 -19.02
N GLU A 99 28.59 -7.05 -18.76
CA GLU A 99 29.62 -7.14 -19.81
C GLU A 99 30.01 -8.59 -20.17
N ARG A 100 29.37 -9.61 -19.57
CA ARG A 100 29.77 -11.02 -19.74
C ARG A 100 29.31 -11.63 -21.06
N GLY A 101 28.43 -10.94 -21.79
CA GLY A 101 27.92 -11.39 -23.09
C GLY A 101 26.98 -12.60 -23.02
N LEU A 102 26.35 -12.83 -21.86
CA LEU A 102 25.37 -13.90 -21.67
C LEU A 102 24.10 -13.62 -22.48
N SER A 103 23.41 -14.66 -22.94
CA SER A 103 22.05 -14.50 -23.47
C SER A 103 21.06 -14.16 -22.35
N VAL A 104 19.91 -13.57 -22.69
CA VAL A 104 18.85 -13.23 -21.70
C VAL A 104 18.47 -14.43 -20.80
N PRO A 105 18.25 -15.66 -21.32
CA PRO A 105 17.98 -16.82 -20.47
C PRO A 105 19.12 -17.19 -19.53
N GLU A 106 20.37 -17.17 -20.01
CA GLU A 106 21.56 -17.50 -19.21
C GLU A 106 21.77 -16.48 -18.08
N PHE A 107 21.69 -15.19 -18.42
CA PHE A 107 21.78 -14.11 -17.44
C PHE A 107 20.67 -14.19 -16.39
N THR A 108 19.42 -14.42 -16.83
CA THR A 108 18.28 -14.50 -15.91
C THR A 108 18.41 -15.69 -14.96
N ALA A 109 18.91 -16.83 -15.44
CA ALA A 109 19.18 -18.00 -14.60
C ALA A 109 20.29 -17.74 -13.58
N ASP A 110 21.38 -17.08 -14.01
CA ASP A 110 22.52 -16.72 -13.16
C ASP A 110 22.12 -15.77 -12.02
N VAL A 111 21.45 -14.67 -12.36
CA VAL A 111 21.01 -13.64 -11.39
C VAL A 111 19.99 -14.19 -10.37
N LEU A 112 19.26 -15.24 -10.73
CA LEU A 112 18.23 -15.86 -9.90
C LEU A 112 18.65 -17.23 -9.35
N ALA A 113 19.93 -17.59 -9.44
CA ALA A 113 20.44 -18.88 -8.97
C ALA A 113 20.12 -19.14 -7.47
N ASP A 114 20.12 -18.07 -6.66
CA ASP A 114 19.83 -18.12 -5.22
C ASP A 114 18.35 -18.39 -4.89
N ILE A 115 17.45 -18.37 -5.88
CA ILE A 115 16.01 -18.63 -5.68
C ILE A 115 15.47 -19.73 -6.57
N THR A 116 16.34 -20.54 -7.16
CA THR A 116 15.98 -21.66 -8.03
C THR A 116 16.41 -23.01 -7.45
N GLY A 117 15.72 -24.09 -7.86
CA GLY A 117 16.09 -25.45 -7.50
C GLY A 117 16.13 -25.70 -5.99
N GLY A 118 17.27 -26.18 -5.47
CA GLY A 118 17.45 -26.43 -4.03
C GLY A 118 17.47 -25.18 -3.15
N ASN A 119 17.64 -23.98 -3.74
CA ASN A 119 17.78 -22.71 -3.03
C ASN A 119 16.44 -21.97 -2.84
N LYS A 120 15.33 -22.54 -3.31
CA LYS A 120 14.00 -21.93 -3.21
C LYS A 120 13.63 -21.63 -1.76
N ALA A 121 13.13 -20.42 -1.51
CA ALA A 121 12.48 -20.10 -0.24
C ALA A 121 11.31 -21.05 0.01
N GLN A 122 11.24 -21.63 1.22
CA GLN A 122 10.07 -22.40 1.61
C GLN A 122 8.88 -21.48 1.84
N ALA A 123 7.74 -21.82 1.27
CA ALA A 123 6.49 -21.14 1.59
C ALA A 123 6.16 -21.36 3.07
N GLN A 124 5.97 -20.29 3.83
CA GLN A 124 5.59 -20.36 5.26
C GLN A 124 4.12 -20.80 5.47
N GLY A 125 3.41 -21.15 4.39
CA GLY A 125 1.97 -21.43 4.41
C GLY A 125 1.11 -20.17 4.45
N PRO A 126 -0.22 -20.32 4.30
CA PRO A 126 -1.15 -19.20 4.46
C PRO A 126 -1.16 -18.68 5.90
N ARG A 127 -1.33 -17.36 6.04
CA ARG A 127 -1.72 -16.76 7.32
C ARG A 127 -3.17 -16.33 7.25
N ASP A 128 -3.99 -16.89 8.13
CA ASP A 128 -5.39 -16.51 8.24
C ASP A 128 -5.52 -15.07 8.77
N VAL A 129 -6.46 -14.32 8.19
CA VAL A 129 -6.80 -12.95 8.58
C VAL A 129 -8.29 -12.85 8.90
N VAL A 130 -8.59 -12.16 9.99
CA VAL A 130 -9.95 -11.82 10.41
C VAL A 130 -10.11 -10.31 10.41
N LEU A 131 -11.16 -9.78 9.78
CA LEU A 131 -11.49 -8.35 9.87
C LEU A 131 -12.56 -8.14 10.94
N TYR A 132 -12.24 -7.38 11.97
CA TYR A 132 -13.24 -6.93 12.94
C TYR A 132 -13.79 -5.57 12.47
N GLY A 133 -15.03 -5.57 11.99
CA GLY A 133 -15.66 -4.42 11.34
C GLY A 133 -15.53 -4.43 9.81
N PHE A 134 -16.65 -4.18 9.13
CA PHE A 134 -16.75 -4.16 7.66
C PHE A 134 -17.19 -2.78 7.13
N GLY A 135 -16.62 -1.74 7.74
CA GLY A 135 -16.81 -0.33 7.37
C GLY A 135 -16.01 0.04 6.12
N ARG A 136 -15.67 1.33 5.98
CA ARG A 136 -14.93 1.83 4.82
C ARG A 136 -13.57 1.14 4.64
N ILE A 137 -12.67 1.26 5.63
CA ILE A 137 -11.34 0.64 5.59
C ILE A 137 -11.44 -0.89 5.54
N GLY A 138 -12.31 -1.51 6.36
CA GLY A 138 -12.49 -2.96 6.36
C GLY A 138 -12.87 -3.53 4.98
N ARG A 139 -13.73 -2.84 4.21
CA ARG A 139 -14.06 -3.28 2.84
C ARG A 139 -12.87 -3.14 1.89
N LEU A 140 -12.09 -2.06 1.97
CA LEU A 140 -10.93 -1.86 1.10
C LEU A 140 -9.79 -2.84 1.44
N VAL A 141 -9.54 -3.10 2.72
CA VAL A 141 -8.62 -4.16 3.16
C VAL A 141 -9.11 -5.52 2.65
N ALA A 142 -10.41 -5.81 2.73
CA ALA A 142 -10.96 -7.05 2.15
C ALA A 142 -10.70 -7.13 0.63
N ARG A 143 -10.96 -6.06 -0.13
CA ARG A 143 -10.66 -6.00 -1.57
C ARG A 143 -9.18 -6.31 -1.84
N LEU A 144 -8.27 -5.72 -1.09
CA LEU A 144 -6.82 -5.93 -1.23
C LEU A 144 -6.40 -7.35 -0.86
N LEU A 145 -6.95 -7.93 0.21
CA LEU A 145 -6.65 -9.31 0.61
C LEU A 145 -7.15 -10.30 -0.44
N ILE A 146 -8.37 -10.13 -0.95
CA ILE A 146 -8.95 -10.98 -2.00
C ILE A 146 -8.13 -10.89 -3.30
N GLU A 147 -7.66 -9.69 -3.68
CA GLU A 147 -6.80 -9.50 -4.86
C GLU A 147 -5.46 -10.26 -4.74
N LYS A 148 -4.95 -10.42 -3.51
CA LYS A 148 -3.58 -10.87 -3.23
C LYS A 148 -3.45 -12.35 -2.85
N VAL A 149 -4.52 -13.12 -2.88
CA VAL A 149 -4.49 -14.54 -2.47
C VAL A 149 -3.56 -15.38 -3.35
N GLY A 150 -3.58 -15.17 -4.67
CA GLY A 150 -2.65 -15.81 -5.61
C GLY A 150 -2.58 -17.32 -5.48
N SER A 151 -1.38 -17.85 -5.18
CA SER A 151 -1.11 -19.28 -4.96
C SER A 151 -1.72 -19.84 -3.68
N GLY A 152 -2.32 -18.99 -2.82
CA GLY A 152 -2.83 -19.38 -1.52
C GLY A 152 -1.80 -19.33 -0.39
N ASN A 153 -0.52 -19.06 -0.68
CA ASN A 153 0.57 -19.02 0.31
C ASN A 153 0.79 -17.62 0.92
N GLY A 154 -0.29 -16.85 1.06
CA GLY A 154 -0.27 -15.45 1.47
C GLY A 154 -1.18 -15.15 2.66
N LEU A 155 -1.58 -13.90 2.79
CA LEU A 155 -2.65 -13.52 3.71
C LEU A 155 -3.99 -14.00 3.16
N HIS A 156 -4.74 -14.75 3.95
CA HIS A 156 -6.02 -15.34 3.55
C HIS A 156 -7.15 -14.79 4.42
N LEU A 157 -8.05 -14.01 3.83
CA LEU A 157 -9.22 -13.49 4.54
C LEU A 157 -10.23 -14.61 4.81
N ARG A 158 -10.34 -15.04 6.05
CA ARG A 158 -11.22 -16.15 6.46
C ARG A 158 -12.55 -15.70 7.03
N ALA A 159 -12.54 -14.60 7.77
CA ALA A 159 -13.73 -14.13 8.44
C ALA A 159 -13.81 -12.61 8.57
N VAL A 160 -15.04 -12.13 8.69
CA VAL A 160 -15.39 -10.75 8.97
C VAL A 160 -16.38 -10.73 10.14
N VAL A 161 -16.05 -10.03 11.22
CA VAL A 161 -16.91 -9.89 12.39
C VAL A 161 -17.69 -8.59 12.31
N VAL A 162 -19.01 -8.67 12.47
CA VAL A 162 -19.93 -7.53 12.36
C VAL A 162 -21.11 -7.66 13.32
N ARG A 163 -21.77 -6.52 13.58
CA ARG A 163 -23.09 -6.51 14.22
C ARG A 163 -24.17 -6.81 13.18
N LYS A 164 -25.20 -7.58 13.54
CA LYS A 164 -26.28 -7.92 12.63
C LYS A 164 -27.17 -6.70 12.38
N GLY A 165 -27.23 -6.22 11.14
CA GLY A 165 -28.02 -5.05 10.76
C GLY A 165 -29.48 -5.34 10.37
N GLY A 166 -29.86 -6.60 10.20
CA GLY A 166 -31.22 -7.01 9.81
C GLY A 166 -31.26 -8.39 9.14
N ALA A 167 -32.42 -8.75 8.57
CA ALA A 167 -32.63 -10.06 7.93
C ALA A 167 -31.75 -10.27 6.69
N GLU A 168 -31.59 -9.25 5.84
CA GLU A 168 -30.80 -9.31 4.59
C GLU A 168 -29.38 -8.74 4.73
N ASP A 169 -28.83 -8.73 5.95
CA ASP A 169 -27.57 -8.08 6.26
C ASP A 169 -26.41 -8.58 5.37
N LEU A 170 -26.27 -9.89 5.18
CA LEU A 170 -25.21 -10.49 4.36
C LEU A 170 -25.30 -10.06 2.88
N VAL A 171 -26.52 -10.02 2.33
CA VAL A 171 -26.78 -9.58 0.95
C VAL A 171 -26.41 -8.10 0.78
N LYS A 172 -26.78 -7.27 1.76
CA LYS A 172 -26.43 -5.84 1.75
C LYS A 172 -24.91 -5.63 1.84
N ARG A 173 -24.20 -6.39 2.67
CA ARG A 173 -22.73 -6.34 2.76
C ARG A 173 -22.05 -6.77 1.46
N ALA A 174 -22.55 -7.82 0.80
CA ALA A 174 -22.09 -8.22 -0.52
C ALA A 174 -22.31 -7.12 -1.56
N SER A 175 -23.45 -6.42 -1.51
CA SER A 175 -23.73 -5.27 -2.39
C SER A 175 -22.76 -4.10 -2.16
N LEU A 176 -22.48 -3.76 -0.89
CA LEU A 176 -21.52 -2.71 -0.51
C LEU A 176 -20.06 -3.07 -0.84
N LEU A 177 -19.71 -4.36 -0.87
CA LEU A 177 -18.41 -4.78 -1.38
C LEU A 177 -18.38 -4.64 -2.91
N ARG A 178 -19.47 -5.02 -3.60
CA ARG A 178 -19.59 -4.98 -5.06
C ARG A 178 -19.53 -3.57 -5.65
N ARG A 179 -20.12 -2.58 -4.96
CA ARG A 179 -20.25 -1.19 -5.45
C ARG A 179 -19.72 -0.21 -4.41
N ASP A 180 -18.70 0.55 -4.78
CA ASP A 180 -18.18 1.66 -3.99
C ASP A 180 -18.23 2.95 -4.83
N SER A 181 -18.73 4.04 -4.24
CA SER A 181 -18.89 5.32 -4.94
C SER A 181 -17.58 6.03 -5.25
N VAL A 182 -16.51 5.73 -4.51
CA VAL A 182 -15.18 6.32 -4.69
C VAL A 182 -14.31 5.35 -5.48
N HIS A 183 -14.21 4.11 -5.00
CA HIS A 183 -13.28 3.10 -5.54
C HIS A 183 -13.91 2.22 -6.62
N GLY A 184 -15.09 2.60 -7.13
CA GLY A 184 -15.80 1.89 -8.19
C GLY A 184 -16.22 0.46 -7.83
N GLN A 185 -16.46 -0.33 -8.88
CA GLN A 185 -16.92 -1.71 -8.75
C GLN A 185 -15.82 -2.63 -8.25
N PHE A 186 -16.21 -3.67 -7.52
CA PHE A 186 -15.29 -4.76 -7.18
C PHE A 186 -14.82 -5.48 -8.45
N ASN A 187 -13.50 -5.64 -8.59
CA ASN A 187 -12.91 -6.34 -9.72
C ASN A 187 -13.00 -7.87 -9.53
N GLY A 188 -14.16 -8.43 -9.83
CA GLY A 188 -14.37 -9.88 -9.85
C GLY A 188 -15.76 -10.33 -9.45
N THR A 189 -15.88 -11.58 -9.02
CA THR A 189 -17.15 -12.24 -8.72
C THR A 189 -17.45 -12.24 -7.23
N ILE A 190 -18.73 -12.10 -6.88
CA ILE A 190 -19.23 -12.16 -5.50
C ILE A 190 -20.50 -13.00 -5.48
N LYS A 191 -20.47 -14.12 -4.75
CA LYS A 191 -21.62 -14.98 -4.45
C LYS A 191 -21.93 -14.92 -2.95
N VAL A 192 -23.22 -14.89 -2.61
CA VAL A 192 -23.70 -14.99 -1.23
C VAL A 192 -24.06 -16.45 -0.96
N ASP A 193 -23.54 -16.99 0.14
CA ASP A 193 -23.91 -18.29 0.68
C ASP A 193 -24.56 -18.07 2.05
N ALA A 194 -25.89 -17.96 2.05
CA ALA A 194 -26.66 -17.61 3.24
C ALA A 194 -26.69 -18.73 4.27
N GLU A 195 -26.72 -19.99 3.83
CA GLU A 195 -26.72 -21.17 4.71
C GLU A 195 -25.48 -21.20 5.60
N ASN A 196 -24.34 -20.83 5.02
CA ASN A 196 -23.05 -20.78 5.67
C ASN A 196 -22.69 -19.43 6.28
N SER A 197 -23.57 -18.44 6.19
CA SER A 197 -23.28 -17.04 6.53
C SER A 197 -21.96 -16.56 5.91
N ALA A 198 -21.76 -16.80 4.61
CA ALA A 198 -20.51 -16.54 3.91
C ALA A 198 -20.68 -15.70 2.65
N ILE A 199 -19.64 -14.94 2.32
CA ILE A 199 -19.46 -14.33 1.00
C ILE A 199 -18.31 -15.04 0.31
N ILE A 200 -18.53 -15.48 -0.93
CA ILE A 200 -17.50 -16.08 -1.78
C ILE A 200 -17.08 -15.04 -2.81
N ALA A 201 -15.87 -14.51 -2.68
CA ALA A 201 -15.35 -13.45 -3.55
C ALA A 201 -14.06 -13.89 -4.27
N ASN A 202 -14.09 -13.96 -5.60
CA ASN A 202 -13.00 -14.52 -6.41
C ASN A 202 -12.52 -15.91 -5.92
N GLY A 203 -13.45 -16.76 -5.49
CA GLY A 203 -13.16 -18.08 -4.93
C GLY A 203 -12.82 -18.10 -3.43
N ASN A 204 -12.57 -16.95 -2.81
CA ASN A 204 -12.26 -16.85 -1.37
C ASN A 204 -13.54 -16.96 -0.55
N VAL A 205 -13.62 -17.96 0.33
CA VAL A 205 -14.75 -18.18 1.23
C VAL A 205 -14.57 -17.37 2.51
N ILE A 206 -15.38 -16.34 2.70
CA ILE A 206 -15.28 -15.41 3.82
C ILE A 206 -16.50 -15.57 4.72
N ARG A 207 -16.31 -16.08 5.93
CA ARG A 207 -17.38 -16.25 6.92
C ARG A 207 -17.73 -14.92 7.57
N PHE A 208 -19.01 -14.62 7.70
CA PHE A 208 -19.51 -13.47 8.45
C PHE A 208 -19.96 -13.93 9.83
N ILE A 209 -19.20 -13.52 10.84
CA ILE A 209 -19.45 -13.85 12.24
C ILE A 209 -20.20 -12.67 12.87
N TYR A 210 -21.34 -12.96 13.48
CA TYR A 210 -22.18 -11.94 14.09
C TYR A 210 -21.92 -11.86 15.60
N SER A 211 -21.38 -10.74 16.05
CA SER A 211 -21.15 -10.49 17.48
C SER A 211 -21.15 -8.99 17.81
N ASP A 212 -21.64 -8.66 19.01
CA ASP A 212 -21.60 -7.32 19.58
C ASP A 212 -20.42 -7.09 20.54
N ASP A 213 -19.80 -8.18 21.01
CA ASP A 213 -18.69 -8.21 21.96
C ASP A 213 -17.54 -9.08 21.41
N PRO A 214 -16.32 -8.52 21.25
CA PRO A 214 -15.17 -9.32 20.80
C PRO A 214 -14.81 -10.45 21.77
N ALA A 215 -15.14 -10.33 23.06
CA ALA A 215 -14.77 -11.33 24.06
C ALA A 215 -15.57 -12.64 23.96
N ALA A 216 -16.68 -12.65 23.23
CA ALA A 216 -17.62 -13.77 23.15
C ALA A 216 -17.34 -14.75 21.99
N ILE A 217 -16.29 -14.53 21.20
CA ILE A 217 -16.02 -15.31 19.98
C ILE A 217 -14.87 -16.27 20.23
N ASP A 218 -15.10 -17.55 19.94
CA ASP A 218 -14.04 -18.54 19.74
C ASP A 218 -13.86 -18.75 18.23
N TYR A 219 -12.68 -18.47 17.69
CA TYR A 219 -12.43 -18.61 16.26
C TYR A 219 -12.08 -20.04 15.85
N THR A 220 -11.73 -20.90 16.81
CA THR A 220 -11.42 -22.31 16.55
C THR A 220 -12.67 -23.09 16.12
N ASP A 221 -13.86 -22.67 16.55
CA ASP A 221 -15.16 -23.17 16.08
C ASP A 221 -15.35 -22.99 14.56
N TYR A 222 -14.64 -22.04 13.95
CA TYR A 222 -14.66 -21.75 12.52
C TYR A 222 -13.44 -22.31 11.77
N ASN A 223 -12.66 -23.18 12.44
CA ASN A 223 -11.40 -23.71 11.94
C ASN A 223 -10.41 -22.60 11.53
N ILE A 224 -10.32 -21.57 12.36
CA ILE A 224 -9.35 -20.48 12.24
C ILE A 224 -8.41 -20.59 13.44
N HIS A 225 -7.13 -20.82 13.14
CA HIS A 225 -6.08 -20.99 14.12
C HIS A 225 -4.95 -20.02 13.80
N ASP A 226 -4.34 -19.43 14.84
CA ASP A 226 -3.18 -18.55 14.69
C ASP A 226 -3.40 -17.36 13.71
N ALA A 227 -4.60 -16.81 13.65
CA ALA A 227 -4.94 -15.72 12.74
C ALA A 227 -4.45 -14.34 13.23
N ILE A 228 -4.36 -13.41 12.30
CA ILE A 228 -4.20 -11.99 12.59
C ILE A 228 -5.56 -11.31 12.49
N LEU A 229 -5.99 -10.69 13.57
CA LEU A 229 -7.20 -9.87 13.59
C LEU A 229 -6.86 -8.42 13.27
N ILE A 230 -7.57 -7.82 12.31
CA ILE A 230 -7.48 -6.40 11.98
C ILE A 230 -8.72 -5.70 12.51
N ASP A 231 -8.57 -4.85 13.54
CA ASP A 231 -9.65 -4.01 14.07
C ASP A 231 -9.81 -2.75 13.21
N ASN A 232 -10.89 -2.76 12.41
CA ASN A 232 -11.30 -1.68 11.52
C ASN A 232 -12.38 -0.78 12.14
N THR A 233 -12.78 -1.03 13.40
CA THR A 233 -13.82 -0.26 14.09
C THR A 233 -13.26 1.00 14.75
N GLY A 234 -12.00 0.94 15.21
CA GLY A 234 -11.35 2.03 15.93
C GLY A 234 -11.99 2.34 17.30
N LYS A 235 -12.89 1.48 17.78
CA LYS A 235 -13.61 1.67 19.06
C LYS A 235 -12.65 1.55 20.24
N TRP A 236 -11.74 0.59 20.19
CA TRP A 236 -10.68 0.41 21.16
C TRP A 236 -9.37 0.93 20.59
N ARG A 237 -8.61 1.63 21.44
CA ARG A 237 -7.37 2.29 21.00
C ARG A 237 -6.21 2.10 21.98
N ASP A 238 -6.47 1.57 23.18
CA ASP A 238 -5.47 1.22 24.17
C ASP A 238 -5.28 -0.31 24.21
N ARG A 239 -4.20 -0.74 24.88
CA ARG A 239 -3.85 -2.15 24.98
C ARG A 239 -4.98 -2.98 25.61
N ALA A 240 -5.49 -2.56 26.77
CA ALA A 240 -6.54 -3.27 27.50
C ALA A 240 -7.83 -3.46 26.67
N GLY A 241 -8.20 -2.48 25.83
CA GLY A 241 -9.32 -2.61 24.92
C GLY A 241 -9.04 -3.61 23.78
N LEU A 242 -7.85 -3.55 23.20
CA LEU A 242 -7.45 -4.40 22.07
C LEU A 242 -7.18 -5.86 22.48
N GLU A 243 -6.73 -6.10 23.73
CA GLU A 243 -6.53 -7.45 24.30
C GLU A 243 -7.81 -8.28 24.30
N LYS A 244 -8.99 -7.63 24.29
CA LYS A 244 -10.28 -8.34 24.18
C LYS A 244 -10.43 -9.13 22.89
N HIS A 245 -9.66 -8.79 21.85
CA HIS A 245 -9.64 -9.51 20.59
C HIS A 245 -8.71 -10.73 20.60
N LEU A 246 -7.82 -10.88 21.59
CA LEU A 246 -6.93 -12.04 21.73
C LEU A 246 -7.72 -13.24 22.24
N ARG A 247 -8.50 -13.82 21.33
CA ARG A 247 -9.37 -14.97 21.57
C ARG A 247 -8.81 -16.25 20.95
N PRO A 248 -9.26 -17.44 21.40
CA PRO A 248 -8.80 -18.68 20.81
C PRO A 248 -8.90 -18.61 19.28
N GLY A 249 -7.78 -18.93 18.62
CA GLY A 249 -7.61 -18.78 17.17
C GLY A 249 -7.02 -17.45 16.68
N ILE A 250 -6.92 -16.40 17.52
CA ILE A 250 -6.24 -15.13 17.19
C ILE A 250 -4.90 -15.03 17.91
N ALA A 251 -3.83 -14.86 17.15
CA ALA A 251 -2.48 -14.72 17.69
C ALA A 251 -2.01 -13.27 17.80
N LYS A 252 -2.42 -12.40 16.86
CA LYS A 252 -2.05 -10.99 16.83
C LYS A 252 -3.24 -10.11 16.45
N VAL A 253 -3.23 -8.86 16.91
CA VAL A 253 -4.23 -7.83 16.69
C VAL A 253 -3.58 -6.59 16.09
N VAL A 254 -4.15 -6.05 15.02
CA VAL A 254 -3.69 -4.85 14.32
C VAL A 254 -4.83 -3.83 14.26
N LEU A 255 -4.62 -2.66 14.84
CA LEU A 255 -5.57 -1.56 14.82
C LEU A 255 -5.35 -0.65 13.59
N THR A 256 -6.41 -0.32 12.85
CA THR A 256 -6.36 0.63 11.71
C THR A 256 -6.61 2.08 12.11
N ALA A 257 -6.06 2.49 13.26
CA ALA A 257 -6.13 3.85 13.81
C ALA A 257 -4.98 4.07 14.80
N PRO A 258 -4.60 5.32 15.14
CA PRO A 258 -3.49 5.55 16.07
C PRO A 258 -3.75 4.96 17.46
N GLY A 259 -2.82 4.13 17.93
CA GLY A 259 -2.79 3.56 19.26
C GLY A 259 -2.52 4.60 20.36
N LYS A 260 -3.23 4.45 21.48
CA LYS A 260 -3.05 5.21 22.73
C LYS A 260 -2.10 4.48 23.66
N GLY A 261 -1.50 5.22 24.59
CA GLY A 261 -0.53 4.68 25.53
C GLY A 261 0.65 4.04 24.81
N ASP A 262 0.94 2.81 25.20
CA ASP A 262 2.09 1.99 24.81
C ASP A 262 1.85 1.13 23.56
N VAL A 263 0.70 1.24 22.90
CA VAL A 263 0.46 0.53 21.63
C VAL A 263 1.36 1.13 20.54
N PRO A 264 2.22 0.31 19.88
CA PRO A 264 3.16 0.78 18.88
C PRO A 264 2.43 1.24 17.60
N ASN A 265 2.78 2.42 17.11
CA ASN A 265 2.30 2.95 15.83
C ASN A 265 3.33 2.66 14.74
N ILE A 266 2.92 1.86 13.76
CA ILE A 266 3.76 1.39 12.67
C ILE A 266 3.49 2.23 11.44
N VAL A 267 4.57 2.76 10.86
CA VAL A 267 4.63 3.25 9.49
C VAL A 267 5.55 2.29 8.73
N HIS A 268 4.96 1.40 7.93
CA HIS A 268 5.72 0.44 7.15
C HIS A 268 6.68 1.19 6.20
N GLY A 269 7.88 0.65 5.96
CA GLY A 269 8.95 1.35 5.24
C GLY A 269 9.79 2.30 6.10
N VAL A 270 9.30 2.69 7.28
CA VAL A 270 10.01 3.59 8.21
C VAL A 270 10.46 2.82 9.44
N ASN A 271 9.58 2.60 10.43
CA ASN A 271 9.96 1.99 11.71
C ASN A 271 9.57 0.51 11.86
N HIS A 272 8.93 -0.09 10.85
CA HIS A 272 8.52 -1.50 10.91
C HIS A 272 9.63 -2.49 11.25
N ARG A 273 10.89 -2.22 10.89
CA ARG A 273 12.03 -3.11 11.16
C ARG A 273 12.51 -3.08 12.59
N GLU A 274 12.13 -2.05 13.35
CA GLU A 274 12.47 -1.90 14.77
C GLU A 274 11.42 -2.55 15.69
N LEU A 275 10.41 -3.20 15.10
CA LEU A 275 9.32 -3.79 15.86
C LEU A 275 9.75 -5.06 16.59
N ASP A 276 9.39 -5.11 17.87
CA ASP A 276 9.36 -6.33 18.64
C ASP A 276 8.17 -7.21 18.18
N LEU A 277 8.46 -8.18 17.31
CA LEU A 277 7.47 -9.10 16.77
C LEU A 277 6.97 -10.13 17.80
N SER A 278 7.53 -10.20 19.01
CA SER A 278 6.98 -11.02 20.10
C SER A 278 5.71 -10.42 20.69
N GLN A 279 5.47 -9.11 20.48
CA GLN A 279 4.23 -8.46 20.88
C GLN A 279 3.04 -8.98 20.05
N GLN A 280 1.86 -8.90 20.64
CA GLN A 280 0.62 -9.36 20.00
C GLN A 280 -0.25 -8.23 19.47
N ILE A 281 -0.02 -6.98 19.87
CA ILE A 281 -0.93 -5.85 19.60
C ILE A 281 -0.16 -4.71 18.96
N PHE A 282 -0.62 -4.28 17.79
CA PHE A 282 0.00 -3.24 16.99
C PHE A 282 -1.03 -2.26 16.45
N SER A 283 -0.58 -1.09 15.99
CA SER A 283 -1.39 -0.10 15.28
C SER A 283 -0.71 0.32 13.99
N CYS A 284 -1.49 0.51 12.92
CA CYS A 284 -1.01 1.05 11.63
C CYS A 284 -1.07 2.59 11.56
N ALA A 285 -1.05 3.28 12.71
CA ALA A 285 -1.14 4.75 12.80
C ALA A 285 -2.39 5.30 12.06
N SER A 286 -2.35 6.57 11.60
CA SER A 286 -3.38 7.16 10.73
C SER A 286 -2.92 7.27 9.27
N CYS A 287 -3.87 7.52 8.36
CA CYS A 287 -3.57 7.84 6.96
C CYS A 287 -2.59 9.02 6.83
N THR A 288 -2.85 10.13 7.54
CA THR A 288 -1.96 11.29 7.54
C THR A 288 -0.56 10.95 8.05
N THR A 289 -0.42 10.15 9.12
CA THR A 289 0.90 9.73 9.61
C THR A 289 1.65 8.94 8.54
N ASN A 290 0.98 8.01 7.87
CA ASN A 290 1.57 7.22 6.79
C ASN A 290 1.97 8.08 5.58
N ALA A 291 1.26 9.19 5.33
CA ALA A 291 1.57 10.11 4.26
C ALA A 291 2.78 11.01 4.57
N ILE A 292 2.87 11.56 5.79
CA ILE A 292 3.90 12.57 6.10
C ILE A 292 5.21 11.99 6.60
N VAL A 293 5.20 10.84 7.27
CA VAL A 293 6.41 10.29 7.91
C VAL A 293 7.45 9.82 6.88
N PRO A 294 7.10 9.10 5.79
CA PRO A 294 8.09 8.70 4.78
C PRO A 294 8.86 9.89 4.14
N PRO A 295 8.20 10.96 3.65
CA PRO A 295 8.93 12.10 3.10
C PRO A 295 9.66 12.91 4.18
N LEU A 296 9.13 13.03 5.40
CA LEU A 296 9.87 13.65 6.51
C LEU A 296 11.16 12.90 6.82
N LYS A 297 11.14 11.55 6.81
CA LYS A 297 12.34 10.73 6.98
C LYS A 297 13.36 11.03 5.88
N ALA A 298 12.93 10.99 4.62
CA ALA A 298 13.81 11.27 3.48
C ALA A 298 14.46 12.65 3.61
N MET A 299 13.67 13.68 3.92
CA MET A 299 14.20 15.05 4.08
C MET A 299 15.12 15.22 5.29
N GLU A 300 14.84 14.54 6.41
CA GLU A 300 15.72 14.55 7.59
C GLU A 300 17.06 13.87 7.31
N ASP A 301 17.02 12.70 6.67
CA ASP A 301 18.21 11.90 6.38
C ASP A 301 19.18 12.65 5.45
N GLU A 302 18.66 13.38 4.45
CA GLU A 302 19.48 14.07 3.43
C GLU A 302 19.83 15.52 3.78
N PHE A 303 18.83 16.31 4.19
CA PHE A 303 19.01 17.76 4.37
C PHE A 303 19.06 18.18 5.83
N GLY A 304 18.55 17.32 6.74
CA GLY A 304 18.33 17.63 8.14
C GLY A 304 17.26 18.71 8.34
N ILE A 305 16.36 18.51 9.31
CA ILE A 305 15.27 19.46 9.60
C ILE A 305 15.55 20.15 10.93
N VAL A 306 15.33 21.47 10.97
CA VAL A 306 15.41 22.29 12.18
C VAL A 306 14.03 22.36 12.85
N ARG A 307 12.99 22.66 12.05
CA ARG A 307 11.59 22.72 12.47
C ARG A 307 10.69 22.57 11.25
N GLY A 308 9.43 22.22 11.49
CA GLY A 308 8.45 22.14 10.43
C GLY A 308 7.01 22.39 10.88
N HIS A 309 6.17 22.71 9.92
CA HIS A 309 4.73 22.79 10.06
C HIS A 309 4.06 21.86 9.05
N VAL A 310 3.13 21.05 9.53
CA VAL A 310 2.34 20.14 8.72
C VAL A 310 0.91 20.64 8.65
N GLU A 311 0.48 21.06 7.47
CA GLU A 311 -0.93 21.33 7.21
C GLU A 311 -1.52 20.19 6.37
N THR A 312 -2.79 19.86 6.61
CA THR A 312 -3.48 18.84 5.80
C THR A 312 -4.81 19.35 5.31
N VAL A 313 -5.00 19.40 4.00
CA VAL A 313 -6.31 19.60 3.39
C VAL A 313 -6.88 18.21 3.14
N HIS A 314 -7.78 17.80 4.04
CA HIS A 314 -8.18 16.41 4.18
C HIS A 314 -9.64 16.22 3.77
N SER A 315 -9.89 15.25 2.91
CA SER A 315 -11.26 14.80 2.58
C SER A 315 -12.06 14.46 3.84
N PHE A 316 -13.38 14.66 3.78
CA PHE A 316 -14.22 14.35 4.93
C PHE A 316 -14.24 12.84 5.21
N THR A 317 -14.57 12.46 6.44
CA THR A 317 -14.65 11.04 6.85
C THR A 317 -15.96 10.76 7.57
N ASN A 318 -16.25 9.49 7.85
CA ASN A 318 -17.44 9.07 8.59
C ASN A 318 -17.53 9.62 10.03
N ASP A 319 -16.47 10.22 10.58
CA ASP A 319 -16.50 10.94 11.87
C ASP A 319 -17.26 12.28 11.77
N GLN A 320 -17.46 12.82 10.57
CA GLN A 320 -18.16 14.08 10.35
C GLN A 320 -19.64 13.86 9.98
N ASN A 321 -20.48 14.85 10.30
CA ASN A 321 -21.90 14.78 10.02
C ASN A 321 -22.24 15.25 8.60
N LEU A 322 -23.22 14.60 7.98
CA LEU A 322 -23.77 15.03 6.68
C LEU A 322 -24.54 16.36 6.80
N LEU A 323 -25.27 16.54 7.89
CA LEU A 323 -26.01 17.75 8.23
C LEU A 323 -25.56 18.23 9.61
N ASP A 324 -25.79 19.51 9.91
CA ASP A 324 -25.46 20.07 11.22
C ASP A 324 -26.14 19.25 12.34
N ASN A 325 -25.31 18.62 13.20
CA ASN A 325 -25.78 17.78 14.29
C ASN A 325 -24.74 17.72 15.42
N TYR A 326 -25.14 17.22 16.59
CA TYR A 326 -24.27 17.08 17.75
C TYR A 326 -23.03 16.25 17.42
N HIS A 327 -21.88 16.73 17.87
CA HIS A 327 -20.61 16.04 17.79
C HIS A 327 -19.70 16.49 18.93
N LYS A 328 -18.83 15.61 19.43
CA LYS A 328 -17.90 15.89 20.55
C LYS A 328 -16.86 16.99 20.25
N SER A 329 -16.64 17.29 18.97
CA SER A 329 -15.77 18.36 18.49
C SER A 329 -16.62 19.43 17.85
N ASP A 330 -16.49 20.67 18.35
CA ASP A 330 -17.34 21.82 18.03
C ASP A 330 -17.55 22.02 16.53
N ARG A 331 -16.47 22.01 15.76
CA ARG A 331 -16.53 22.32 14.32
C ARG A 331 -16.91 21.12 13.45
N ARG A 332 -16.67 19.89 13.90
CA ARG A 332 -16.96 18.66 13.13
C ARG A 332 -18.43 18.25 13.15
N GLY A 333 -19.23 18.87 14.03
CA GLY A 333 -20.69 18.72 14.01
C GLY A 333 -21.36 19.41 12.82
N ARG A 334 -20.67 20.35 12.16
CA ARG A 334 -21.16 21.06 10.98
C ARG A 334 -21.11 20.17 9.73
N SER A 335 -22.03 20.42 8.81
CA SER A 335 -22.23 19.66 7.57
C SER A 335 -20.95 19.56 6.74
N ALA A 336 -20.43 18.34 6.57
CA ALA A 336 -19.18 18.07 5.86
C ALA A 336 -19.20 18.48 4.36
N PRO A 337 -20.26 18.25 3.58
CA PRO A 337 -20.28 18.58 2.15
C PRO A 337 -20.29 20.09 1.82
N PHE A 338 -20.44 20.97 2.81
CA PHE A 338 -20.59 22.42 2.59
C PHE A 338 -19.51 23.28 3.24
N ASN A 339 -18.63 22.71 4.08
CA ASN A 339 -17.76 23.50 4.94
C ASN A 339 -16.28 23.12 4.83
N LEU A 340 -15.44 24.15 4.98
CA LEU A 340 -14.02 24.01 5.33
C LEU A 340 -13.90 23.96 6.85
N VAL A 341 -13.49 22.83 7.43
CA VAL A 341 -13.50 22.62 8.88
C VAL A 341 -12.08 22.57 9.44
N LEU A 342 -11.67 23.64 10.10
CA LEU A 342 -10.38 23.74 10.79
C LEU A 342 -10.34 22.88 12.05
N THR A 343 -9.36 21.98 12.16
CA THR A 343 -9.18 21.06 13.29
C THR A 343 -7.69 20.81 13.56
N GLU A 344 -7.34 20.50 14.80
CA GLU A 344 -5.98 20.10 15.14
C GLU A 344 -5.64 18.71 14.59
N THR A 345 -4.38 18.51 14.26
CA THR A 345 -3.82 17.21 13.88
C THR A 345 -2.78 16.75 14.88
N GLY A 346 -2.74 15.44 15.16
CA GLY A 346 -1.75 14.83 16.05
C GLY A 346 -0.35 14.68 15.44
N ALA A 347 0.01 15.48 14.44
CA ALA A 347 1.21 15.31 13.62
C ALA A 347 2.48 15.15 14.46
N GLN A 348 2.71 16.03 15.45
CA GLN A 348 3.87 15.95 16.34
C GLN A 348 3.95 14.62 17.10
N SER A 349 2.85 14.22 17.73
CA SER A 349 2.78 12.97 18.50
C SER A 349 2.98 11.75 17.60
N ALA A 350 2.52 11.83 16.36
CA ALA A 350 2.65 10.78 15.37
C ALA A 350 4.10 10.64 14.87
N VAL A 351 4.74 11.76 14.52
CA VAL A 351 6.15 11.80 14.11
C VAL A 351 7.04 11.26 15.24
N LYS A 352 6.87 11.74 16.47
CA LYS A 352 7.65 11.28 17.63
C LYS A 352 7.50 9.78 17.90
N LYS A 353 6.30 9.21 17.68
CA LYS A 353 6.08 7.76 17.82
C LYS A 353 6.68 6.94 16.67
N ALA A 354 6.69 7.48 15.45
CA ALA A 354 7.17 6.77 14.27
C ALA A 354 8.68 6.96 14.02
N MET A 355 9.26 8.03 14.53
CA MET A 355 10.69 8.35 14.42
C MET A 355 11.16 8.93 15.78
N PRO A 356 11.48 8.08 16.77
CA PRO A 356 11.83 8.52 18.12
C PRO A 356 13.04 9.46 18.17
N ASP A 357 14.00 9.25 17.27
CA ASP A 357 15.23 10.05 17.18
C ASP A 357 15.04 11.39 16.45
N PHE A 358 13.85 11.64 15.88
CA PHE A 358 13.53 12.88 15.18
C PHE A 358 13.42 14.06 16.16
N GLN A 359 14.44 14.93 16.17
CA GLN A 359 14.55 16.04 17.13
C GLN A 359 13.81 17.31 16.70
N ALA A 360 13.52 17.47 15.40
CA ALA A 360 12.95 18.70 14.89
C ALA A 360 11.53 18.94 15.44
N LYS A 361 11.23 20.20 15.76
CA LYS A 361 9.91 20.58 16.27
C LYS A 361 8.91 20.60 15.12
N ILE A 362 7.92 19.71 15.18
CA ILE A 362 6.80 19.67 14.23
C ILE A 362 5.54 20.21 14.90
N THR A 363 4.89 21.15 14.23
CA THR A 363 3.51 21.57 14.55
C THR A 363 2.58 21.10 13.44
N GLY A 364 1.26 21.16 13.65
CA GLY A 364 0.37 20.92 12.53
C GLY A 364 -1.09 21.29 12.73
N SER A 365 -1.76 21.50 11.60
CA SER A 365 -3.18 21.79 11.47
C SER A 365 -3.83 20.89 10.40
N SER A 366 -5.16 20.90 10.36
CA SER A 366 -5.93 20.22 9.33
C SER A 366 -7.16 21.03 8.96
N ILE A 367 -7.47 21.05 7.67
CA ILE A 367 -8.68 21.62 7.09
C ILE A 367 -9.45 20.47 6.45
N ARG A 368 -10.64 20.15 6.96
CA ARG A 368 -11.51 19.19 6.28
C ARG A 368 -12.23 19.86 5.12
N VAL A 369 -12.26 19.22 3.96
CA VAL A 369 -12.85 19.76 2.73
C VAL A 369 -14.01 18.91 2.22
N PRO A 370 -14.95 19.48 1.43
CA PRO A 370 -16.05 18.78 0.74
C PRO A 370 -15.66 17.79 -0.37
N THR A 371 -14.56 17.06 -0.22
CA THR A 371 -14.17 15.99 -1.14
C THR A 371 -14.31 14.64 -0.43
N PRO A 372 -14.78 13.59 -1.14
CA PRO A 372 -15.11 12.30 -0.52
C PRO A 372 -13.89 11.41 -0.27
N ASP A 373 -12.79 11.66 -0.98
CA ASP A 373 -11.53 10.94 -0.83
C ASP A 373 -10.37 11.73 -1.47
N VAL A 374 -9.16 11.26 -1.18
CA VAL A 374 -7.88 11.91 -1.47
C VAL A 374 -7.69 13.19 -0.67
N SER A 375 -6.51 13.33 -0.11
CA SER A 375 -6.11 14.45 0.72
C SER A 375 -4.74 14.94 0.29
N VAL A 376 -4.38 16.15 0.68
CA VAL A 376 -3.02 16.67 0.51
C VAL A 376 -2.43 17.05 1.86
N ALA A 377 -1.16 16.70 2.07
CA ALA A 377 -0.36 17.20 3.18
C ALA A 377 0.66 18.20 2.63
N ILE A 378 0.85 19.29 3.36
CA ILE A 378 1.78 20.36 3.05
C ILE A 378 2.82 20.34 4.16
N LEU A 379 4.06 20.02 3.80
CA LEU A 379 5.20 20.05 4.72
C LEU A 379 5.99 21.33 4.48
N ASN A 380 5.85 22.30 5.37
CA ASN A 380 6.71 23.48 5.38
C ASN A 380 7.87 23.23 6.34
N LEU A 381 9.09 23.10 5.80
CA LEU A 381 10.27 22.66 6.51
C LEU A 381 11.36 23.73 6.45
N GLN A 382 11.99 23.97 7.58
CA GLN A 382 13.29 24.64 7.64
C GLN A 382 14.39 23.59 7.74
N LEU A 383 15.31 23.60 6.79
CA LEU A 383 16.41 22.66 6.64
C LEU A 383 17.68 23.16 7.34
N ARG A 384 18.68 22.29 7.51
CA ARG A 384 19.97 22.68 8.12
C ARG A 384 20.96 23.28 7.13
N ARG A 385 20.76 23.03 5.84
CA ARG A 385 21.57 23.57 4.74
C ARG A 385 20.68 24.15 3.66
N GLU A 386 21.22 25.11 2.93
CA GLU A 386 20.60 25.59 1.70
C GLU A 386 20.63 24.50 0.62
N THR A 387 19.61 24.50 -0.24
CA THR A 387 19.46 23.55 -1.34
C THR A 387 18.65 24.18 -2.48
N THR A 388 18.51 23.46 -3.58
CA THR A 388 17.72 23.88 -4.75
C THR A 388 16.50 22.98 -4.92
N ARG A 389 15.51 23.48 -5.67
CA ARG A 389 14.32 22.70 -6.01
C ARG A 389 14.69 21.43 -6.78
N GLU A 390 15.67 21.54 -7.68
CA GLU A 390 16.14 20.44 -8.51
C GLU A 390 16.77 19.32 -7.66
N GLU A 391 17.62 19.68 -6.69
CA GLU A 391 18.27 18.72 -5.78
C GLU A 391 17.23 17.97 -4.92
N VAL A 392 16.28 18.69 -4.32
CA VAL A 392 15.21 18.09 -3.50
C VAL A 392 14.33 17.16 -4.33
N LEU A 393 13.93 17.58 -5.53
CA LEU A 393 13.06 16.78 -6.39
C LEU A 393 13.77 15.55 -6.93
N GLU A 394 15.04 15.66 -7.30
CA GLU A 394 15.83 14.53 -7.78
C GLU A 394 16.02 13.47 -6.68
N TYR A 395 16.35 13.91 -5.47
CA TYR A 395 16.48 13.02 -4.32
C TYR A 395 15.15 12.30 -3.99
N LEU A 396 14.04 13.04 -3.88
CA LEU A 396 12.72 12.45 -3.60
C LEU A 396 12.23 11.55 -4.73
N ARG A 397 12.54 11.89 -5.98
CA ARG A 397 12.31 11.02 -7.14
C ARG A 397 13.08 9.71 -6.95
N GLY A 398 14.38 9.75 -6.67
CA GLY A 398 15.19 8.56 -6.39
C GLY A 398 14.61 7.67 -5.28
N MET A 399 14.16 8.27 -4.17
CA MET A 399 13.52 7.56 -3.06
C MET A 399 12.18 6.90 -3.41
N SER A 400 11.47 7.39 -4.43
CA SER A 400 10.26 6.75 -4.95
C SER A 400 10.56 5.51 -5.81
N LEU A 401 11.78 5.40 -6.37
CA LEU A 401 12.15 4.35 -7.32
C LEU A 401 12.87 3.18 -6.64
N ALA A 402 13.73 3.50 -5.71
CA ALA A 402 14.63 2.56 -5.06
C ALA A 402 14.59 2.67 -3.54
N GLY A 403 15.21 1.69 -2.88
CA GLY A 403 15.34 1.69 -1.43
C GLY A 403 14.03 1.40 -0.67
N PRO A 404 14.07 1.56 0.67
CA PRO A 404 13.00 1.13 1.57
C PRO A 404 11.71 1.95 1.43
N LEU A 405 11.81 3.19 0.92
CA LEU A 405 10.67 4.10 0.75
C LEU A 405 9.95 3.96 -0.59
N SER A 406 10.51 3.24 -1.58
CA SER A 406 9.91 3.06 -2.92
C SER A 406 8.51 2.44 -2.95
N ARG A 407 8.06 1.79 -1.87
CA ARG A 407 6.68 1.28 -1.75
C ARG A 407 5.73 2.27 -1.09
N ASN A 408 6.27 3.31 -0.47
CA ASN A 408 5.57 4.31 0.32
C ASN A 408 5.43 5.63 -0.44
N LEU A 409 6.52 6.08 -1.06
CA LEU A 409 6.61 7.29 -1.86
C LEU A 409 6.37 6.97 -3.33
N ASP A 410 5.60 7.82 -3.98
CA ASP A 410 5.49 7.93 -5.43
C ASP A 410 5.75 9.39 -5.81
N PHE A 411 5.87 9.67 -7.09
CA PHE A 411 6.26 10.99 -7.58
C PHE A 411 5.46 11.34 -8.83
N THR A 412 5.03 12.59 -8.95
CA THR A 412 4.38 13.10 -10.16
C THR A 412 4.95 14.45 -10.57
N ALA A 413 5.21 14.60 -11.86
CA ALA A 413 5.56 15.87 -12.51
C ALA A 413 4.52 16.30 -13.56
N ALA A 414 3.34 15.68 -13.55
CA ALA A 414 2.24 16.07 -14.42
C ALA A 414 1.69 17.45 -14.00
N THR A 415 1.38 18.28 -14.99
CA THR A 415 1.06 19.71 -14.79
C THR A 415 -0.40 19.97 -14.43
N ASP A 416 -1.27 18.99 -14.60
CA ASP A 416 -2.73 19.12 -14.51
C ASP A 416 -3.38 18.18 -13.48
N VAL A 417 -2.58 17.53 -12.64
CA VAL A 417 -3.10 16.59 -11.63
C VAL A 417 -3.91 17.27 -10.54
N VAL A 418 -4.99 16.63 -10.13
CA VAL A 418 -5.87 17.05 -9.04
C VAL A 418 -6.26 15.86 -8.16
N SER A 419 -6.99 16.11 -7.07
CA SER A 419 -7.31 15.08 -6.06
C SER A 419 -7.92 13.79 -6.64
N SER A 420 -8.85 13.90 -7.60
CA SER A 420 -9.51 12.73 -8.19
C SER A 420 -8.58 11.79 -8.94
N ASP A 421 -7.44 12.27 -9.43
CA ASP A 421 -6.49 11.47 -10.21
C ASP A 421 -5.72 10.47 -9.35
N PHE A 422 -5.72 10.68 -8.03
CA PHE A 422 -5.04 9.81 -7.07
C PHE A 422 -5.96 8.80 -6.38
N ILE A 423 -7.25 8.77 -6.72
CA ILE A 423 -8.19 7.77 -6.20
C ILE A 423 -7.71 6.36 -6.61
N GLY A 424 -7.60 5.47 -5.63
CA GLY A 424 -7.08 4.12 -5.80
C GLY A 424 -5.54 4.04 -5.83
N SER A 425 -4.83 5.14 -5.54
CA SER A 425 -3.37 5.10 -5.44
C SER A 425 -2.91 4.17 -4.32
N ARG A 426 -1.84 3.41 -4.59
CA ARG A 426 -1.26 2.42 -3.67
C ARG A 426 -0.08 2.95 -2.87
N ALA A 427 0.40 4.13 -3.23
CA ALA A 427 1.42 4.83 -2.46
C ALA A 427 0.79 5.42 -1.19
N ALA A 428 1.57 5.55 -0.13
CA ALA A 428 1.10 6.26 1.06
C ALA A 428 1.23 7.78 0.89
N SER A 429 2.15 8.23 0.05
CA SER A 429 2.40 9.63 -0.26
C SER A 429 2.92 9.77 -1.67
N ILE A 430 2.48 10.81 -2.37
CA ILE A 430 2.85 11.10 -3.74
C ILE A 430 3.36 12.54 -3.77
N VAL A 431 4.64 12.73 -4.07
CA VAL A 431 5.25 14.06 -4.15
C VAL A 431 4.76 14.76 -5.42
N ASP A 432 4.17 15.94 -5.27
CA ASP A 432 3.84 16.82 -6.38
C ASP A 432 5.03 17.72 -6.72
N ALA A 433 5.74 17.37 -7.79
CA ALA A 433 6.95 18.07 -8.18
C ALA A 433 6.66 19.52 -8.58
N ASN A 434 5.54 19.77 -9.26
CA ASN A 434 5.19 21.09 -9.78
C ASN A 434 4.76 22.05 -8.66
N ALA A 435 4.13 21.54 -7.61
CA ALA A 435 3.76 22.33 -6.45
C ALA A 435 4.90 22.52 -5.44
N THR A 436 5.98 21.73 -5.52
CA THR A 436 7.11 21.83 -4.59
C THR A 436 7.88 23.14 -4.76
N ILE A 437 8.12 23.82 -3.63
CA ILE A 437 8.82 25.12 -3.55
C ILE A 437 10.06 24.94 -2.68
N VAL A 438 11.20 25.46 -3.14
CA VAL A 438 12.45 25.51 -2.38
C VAL A 438 13.07 26.89 -2.55
N ASP A 439 13.47 27.51 -1.44
CA ASP A 439 14.14 28.81 -1.39
C ASP A 439 15.16 28.81 -0.23
N GLY A 440 16.45 28.77 -0.56
CA GLY A 440 17.53 28.67 0.42
C GLY A 440 17.40 27.44 1.31
N ASP A 441 17.22 27.67 2.62
CA ASP A 441 17.03 26.63 3.64
C ASP A 441 15.56 26.24 3.87
N THR A 442 14.63 26.75 3.07
CA THR A 442 13.20 26.49 3.21
C THR A 442 12.68 25.58 2.10
N ALA A 443 11.98 24.52 2.46
CA ALA A 443 11.32 23.61 1.52
C ALA A 443 9.83 23.42 1.87
N ILE A 444 8.96 23.58 0.88
CA ILE A 444 7.52 23.31 0.97
C ILE A 444 7.17 22.17 0.03
N LEU A 445 6.85 21.01 0.61
CA LEU A 445 6.46 19.82 -0.14
C LEU A 445 4.93 19.67 -0.12
N TYR A 446 4.36 19.39 -1.29
CA TYR A 446 2.94 19.04 -1.45
C TYR A 446 2.81 17.55 -1.73
N LEU A 447 2.04 16.88 -0.89
CA LEU A 447 1.99 15.43 -0.83
C LEU A 447 0.56 14.94 -0.99
N TRP A 448 0.21 14.40 -2.15
CA TRP A 448 -1.08 13.75 -2.33
C TRP A 448 -1.10 12.39 -1.65
N TYR A 449 -2.24 12.03 -1.06
CA TYR A 449 -2.45 10.69 -0.56
C TYR A 449 -3.93 10.32 -0.61
N ASP A 450 -4.20 9.13 -1.15
CA ASP A 450 -5.48 8.48 -0.96
C ASP A 450 -5.57 7.99 0.49
N ASN A 451 -6.35 8.72 1.28
CA ASN A 451 -6.51 8.47 2.71
C ASN A 451 -7.27 7.17 3.02
N GLU A 452 -7.88 6.53 2.03
CA GLU A 452 -8.57 5.25 2.17
C GLU A 452 -7.73 4.09 1.59
N PHE A 453 -7.36 4.14 0.31
CA PHE A 453 -6.73 3.05 -0.43
C PHE A 453 -5.22 2.96 -0.18
N GLY A 454 -4.50 4.08 -0.21
CA GLY A 454 -3.07 4.13 0.10
C GLY A 454 -2.81 3.68 1.53
N TYR A 455 -3.65 4.14 2.46
CA TYR A 455 -3.65 3.68 3.84
C TYR A 455 -3.98 2.18 3.98
N SER A 456 -5.01 1.69 3.29
CA SER A 456 -5.34 0.25 3.31
C SER A 456 -4.19 -0.62 2.77
N CYS A 457 -3.44 -0.13 1.79
CA CYS A 457 -2.22 -0.79 1.31
C CYS A 457 -1.14 -0.84 2.40
N GLN A 458 -0.97 0.22 3.20
CA GLN A 458 -0.06 0.22 4.35
C GLN A 458 -0.47 -0.78 5.42
N VAL A 459 -1.77 -0.89 5.74
CA VAL A 459 -2.28 -1.90 6.66
C VAL A 459 -1.90 -3.31 6.19
N VAL A 460 -2.15 -3.62 4.92
CA VAL A 460 -1.81 -4.95 4.37
C VAL A 460 -0.29 -5.19 4.40
N ARG A 461 0.53 -4.19 4.06
CA ARG A 461 2.00 -4.31 4.15
C ARG A 461 2.48 -4.59 5.57
N THR A 462 1.96 -3.87 6.56
CA THR A 462 2.26 -4.13 7.98
C THR A 462 1.85 -5.53 8.40
N VAL A 463 0.65 -5.98 8.00
CA VAL A 463 0.15 -7.32 8.33
C VAL A 463 1.01 -8.41 7.67
N GLN A 464 1.45 -8.20 6.43
CA GLN A 464 2.42 -9.09 5.76
C GLN A 464 3.72 -9.20 6.57
N TYR A 465 4.30 -8.07 6.95
CA TYR A 465 5.53 -8.03 7.75
C TYR A 465 5.40 -8.76 9.09
N ILE A 466 4.39 -8.44 9.91
CA ILE A 466 4.22 -9.07 11.23
C ILE A 466 3.87 -10.56 11.16
N SER A 467 3.39 -11.03 10.00
CA SER A 467 3.04 -12.43 9.73
C SER A 467 4.21 -13.28 9.26
N GLY A 468 5.35 -12.65 8.90
CA GLY A 468 6.48 -13.34 8.27
C GLY A 468 6.31 -13.58 6.76
N ILE A 469 5.14 -13.29 6.19
CA ILE A 469 4.86 -13.42 4.75
C ILE A 469 5.41 -12.21 4.00
N GLU A 470 6.74 -12.12 3.90
CA GLU A 470 7.43 -11.13 3.07
C GLU A 470 8.38 -11.82 2.10
N TYR A 471 8.11 -11.66 0.80
CA TYR A 471 8.98 -12.15 -0.25
C TYR A 471 9.94 -11.04 -0.72
N PRO A 472 11.25 -11.31 -0.81
CA PRO A 472 12.23 -10.37 -1.33
C PRO A 472 11.98 -10.07 -2.82
N THR A 473 12.44 -8.90 -3.25
CA THR A 473 12.39 -8.47 -4.66
C THR A 473 13.74 -8.69 -5.31
N TYR A 474 13.72 -9.36 -6.47
CA TYR A 474 14.89 -9.67 -7.27
C TYR A 474 14.89 -8.92 -8.61
N PRO A 475 16.08 -8.62 -9.18
CA PRO A 475 17.39 -8.73 -8.53
C PRO A 475 17.50 -7.82 -7.30
N ALA A 476 18.31 -8.25 -6.33
CA ALA A 476 18.66 -7.40 -5.21
C ALA A 476 19.42 -6.18 -5.75
N LEU A 477 19.00 -4.98 -5.36
CA LEU A 477 19.82 -3.80 -5.63
C LEU A 477 20.99 -3.88 -4.64
N GLY A 478 22.23 -3.88 -5.13
CA GLY A 478 23.38 -3.68 -4.26
C GLY A 478 23.24 -2.33 -3.53
N GLU A 479 23.80 -2.23 -2.33
CA GLU A 479 23.79 -0.97 -1.56
C GLU A 479 24.38 0.19 -2.37
N ASP A 480 25.26 -0.09 -3.34
CA ASP A 480 25.92 0.89 -4.21
C ASP A 480 25.02 1.50 -5.32
N VAL A 481 23.89 0.88 -5.69
CA VAL A 481 22.96 1.46 -6.68
C VAL A 481 22.15 2.62 -6.08
N LEU A 482 22.11 2.73 -4.75
CA LEU A 482 21.53 3.88 -4.06
C LEU A 482 22.39 5.15 -4.20
N VAL A 483 23.68 5.00 -4.54
CA VAL A 483 24.64 6.10 -4.69
C VAL A 483 24.87 6.46 -6.17
N ALA A 484 24.80 5.49 -7.08
CA ALA A 484 25.04 5.72 -8.51
C ALA A 484 23.87 6.38 -9.27
N ALA A 485 22.73 6.58 -8.62
CA ALA A 485 21.63 7.42 -9.10
C ALA A 485 21.53 8.76 -8.35
N GLY A 486 22.56 9.12 -7.58
CA GLY A 486 22.69 10.39 -6.86
C GLY A 486 23.35 11.50 -7.68
#